data_AF-A0A1F5G923-F1
#
_entry.id   AF-A0A1F5G923-F1
#
_cell.length_a   1.000
_cell.length_b   1.000
_cell.length_c   1.000
_cell.angle_alpha   90.00
_cell.angle_beta   90.00
_cell.angle_gamma   90.00
#
_symmetry.space_group_name_H-M   'P 1'
#
loop_
_entity.id
_entity.type
_entity.pdbx_description
1 polymer ?
#
loop_
_entity_poly.entity_id
_entity_poly.type
_entity_poly.pdbx_seq_one_letter_code
_entity_poly.pdbx_strand_id
1 'polypeptide(L)'
;MDQSALSAKKKVEKEVLEVIIKNLNSGTLSVEMARAAAKLTLAEVERIEKHEETVADFYKNLSGKYPVFNILYTKIKGEIAASRELSAHRLALAAIDSGKIDEAHKIASEAIVQTADETTSTK
;
A
#
# COMPACT_ATOMS: atom_id res chain seq x y z
N MET A 1 -9.99 19.68 7.28
CA MET A 1 -9.18 18.52 7.69
C MET A 1 -8.94 17.73 6.44
N ASP A 2 -7.70 17.76 5.94
CA ASP A 2 -7.33 17.17 4.66
C ASP A 2 -7.61 15.67 4.71
N GLN A 3 -8.45 15.18 3.78
CA GLN A 3 -8.49 13.75 3.51
C GLN A 3 -7.06 13.36 3.14
N SER A 4 -6.37 12.60 3.99
CA SER A 4 -5.02 12.14 3.65
C SER A 4 -5.18 11.28 2.38
N ALA A 5 -4.82 11.84 1.23
CA ALA A 5 -4.77 11.07 0.01
C ALA A 5 -3.90 9.85 0.29
N LEU A 6 -4.46 8.66 0.12
CA LEU A 6 -3.71 7.41 0.26
C LEU A 6 -2.41 7.55 -0.55
N SER A 7 -1.27 7.20 0.06
CA SER A 7 -0.02 7.16 -0.68
C SER A 7 -0.19 6.31 -1.93
N ALA A 8 0.51 6.64 -3.01
CA ALA A 8 0.40 5.92 -4.28
C ALA A 8 0.57 4.39 -4.07
N LYS A 9 1.46 4.02 -3.15
CA LYS A 9 1.65 2.66 -2.67
C LYS A 9 0.37 2.03 -2.11
N LYS A 10 -0.23 2.63 -1.08
CA LYS A 10 -1.43 2.08 -0.42
C LYS A 10 -2.62 2.01 -1.40
N LYS A 11 -2.69 2.96 -2.33
CA LYS A 11 -3.70 2.94 -3.40
C LYS A 11 -3.54 1.72 -4.31
N VAL A 12 -2.33 1.47 -4.81
CA VAL A 12 -2.02 0.31 -5.65
C VAL A 12 -2.28 -1.00 -4.91
N GLU A 13 -1.81 -1.13 -3.67
CA GLU A 13 -2.04 -2.32 -2.84
C GLU A 13 -3.54 -2.63 -2.68
N LYS A 14 -4.34 -1.61 -2.37
CA LYS A 14 -5.78 -1.75 -2.16
C LYS A 14 -6.54 -2.10 -3.44
N GLU A 15 -6.43 -1.25 -4.45
CA GLU A 15 -7.24 -1.37 -5.67
C GLU A 15 -6.98 -2.70 -6.40
N VAL A 16 -5.71 -3.12 -6.46
CA VAL A 16 -5.37 -4.37 -7.14
C VAL A 16 -5.84 -5.58 -6.32
N LEU A 17 -5.67 -5.58 -5.00
CA LEU A 17 -6.14 -6.68 -4.16
C LEU A 17 -7.66 -6.84 -4.26
N GLU A 18 -8.42 -5.75 -4.18
CA GLU A 18 -9.89 -5.79 -4.28
C GLU A 18 -10.34 -6.41 -5.61
N VAL A 19 -9.68 -6.05 -6.72
CA VAL A 19 -9.96 -6.63 -8.03
C VAL A 19 -9.59 -8.12 -8.06
N ILE A 20 -8.44 -8.52 -7.53
CA ILE A 20 -8.04 -9.93 -7.49
C ILE A 20 -9.05 -10.76 -6.69
N ILE A 21 -9.39 -10.34 -5.48
CA ILE A 21 -10.34 -11.04 -4.59
C ILE A 21 -11.73 -11.13 -5.22
N LYS A 22 -12.22 -10.03 -5.81
CA LYS A 22 -13.52 -10.02 -6.49
C LYS A 22 -13.56 -11.05 -7.64
N ASN A 23 -12.52 -11.09 -8.47
CA ASN A 23 -12.52 -11.96 -9.66
C ASN A 23 -12.15 -13.41 -9.35
N LEU A 24 -11.43 -13.68 -8.26
CA LEU A 24 -11.28 -15.03 -7.71
C LEU A 24 -12.64 -15.58 -7.24
N ASN A 25 -13.41 -14.77 -6.50
CA ASN A 25 -14.73 -15.16 -6.01
C ASN A 25 -15.75 -15.43 -7.13
N SER A 26 -15.69 -14.68 -8.23
CA SER A 26 -16.56 -14.90 -9.40
C SER A 26 -16.01 -15.93 -10.39
N GLY A 27 -14.85 -16.55 -10.11
CA GLY A 27 -14.21 -17.55 -10.98
C GLY A 27 -13.69 -17.00 -12.31
N THR A 28 -13.62 -15.68 -12.46
CA THR A 28 -13.22 -14.99 -13.70
C THR A 28 -11.70 -14.81 -13.80
N LEU A 29 -10.99 -15.01 -12.69
CA LEU A 29 -9.54 -15.03 -12.59
C LEU A 29 -9.10 -16.38 -12.00
N SER A 30 -8.14 -17.06 -12.64
CA SER A 30 -7.57 -18.29 -12.08
C SER A 30 -6.61 -17.98 -10.93
N VAL A 31 -6.32 -18.98 -10.10
CA VAL A 31 -5.33 -18.86 -9.03
C VAL A 31 -3.95 -18.51 -9.59
N GLU A 32 -3.52 -19.11 -10.70
CA GLU A 32 -2.25 -18.78 -11.34
C GLU A 32 -2.19 -17.33 -11.82
N MET A 33 -3.28 -16.83 -12.41
CA MET A 33 -3.37 -15.43 -12.84
C MET A 33 -3.35 -14.47 -11.66
N ALA A 34 -4.05 -14.79 -10.57
CA ALA A 34 -4.04 -14.03 -9.33
C ALA A 34 -2.64 -13.94 -8.72
N ARG A 35 -1.90 -15.05 -8.71
CA ARG A 35 -0.51 -15.12 -8.24
C ARG A 35 0.40 -14.24 -9.08
N ALA A 36 0.31 -14.34 -10.40
CA ALA A 36 1.10 -13.52 -11.30
C ALA A 36 0.82 -12.02 -11.10
N ALA A 37 -0.46 -11.64 -10.96
CA ALA A 37 -0.86 -10.26 -10.69
C ALA A 37 -0.34 -9.78 -9.33
N ALA A 38 -0.48 -10.58 -8.27
CA ALA A 38 0.01 -10.25 -6.93
C ALA A 38 1.54 -10.04 -6.94
N LYS A 39 2.29 -10.92 -7.59
CA LYS A 39 3.74 -10.80 -7.73
C LYS A 39 4.17 -9.51 -8.43
N LEU A 40 3.53 -9.18 -9.56
CA LEU A 40 3.81 -7.94 -10.29
C LEU A 40 3.49 -6.71 -9.43
N THR A 41 2.39 -6.77 -8.68
CA THR A 41 1.96 -5.68 -7.79
C THR A 41 2.94 -5.46 -6.64
N LEU A 42 3.45 -6.54 -6.02
CA LEU A 42 4.45 -6.44 -4.96
C LEU A 42 5.76 -5.82 -5.48
N ALA A 43 6.20 -6.20 -6.67
CA ALA A 43 7.37 -5.59 -7.31
C ALA A 43 7.16 -4.10 -7.62
N GLU A 44 5.96 -3.71 -8.02
CA GLU A 44 5.58 -2.31 -8.24
C GLU A 44 5.64 -1.50 -6.95
N VAL A 45 5.06 -2.05 -5.88
CA VAL A 45 5.04 -1.47 -4.54
C VAL A 45 6.47 -1.22 -4.05
N GLU A 46 7.37 -2.19 -4.20
CA GLU A 46 8.79 -2.00 -3.87
C GLU A 46 9.46 -0.91 -4.69
N ARG A 47 9.11 -0.76 -5.97
CA ARG A 47 9.64 0.31 -6.82
C ARG A 47 9.14 1.69 -6.37
N ILE A 48 7.88 1.79 -5.97
CA ILE A 48 7.32 3.02 -5.38
C ILE A 48 8.06 3.37 -4.09
N GLU A 49 8.28 2.40 -3.19
CA GLU A 49 9.02 2.62 -1.94
C GLU A 49 10.44 3.15 -2.19
N LYS A 50 11.17 2.56 -3.14
CA LYS A 50 12.50 3.05 -3.54
C LYS A 50 12.44 4.46 -4.10
N HIS A 51 11.40 4.81 -4.87
CA HIS A 51 11.25 6.17 -5.38
C HIS A 51 10.95 7.17 -4.25
N GLU A 52 10.09 6.82 -3.28
CA GLU A 52 9.83 7.64 -2.09
C GLU A 52 11.13 7.95 -1.33
N GLU A 53 12.06 6.99 -1.23
CA GLU A 53 13.38 7.21 -0.64
C GLU A 53 14.21 8.26 -1.39
N THR A 54 14.17 8.27 -2.73
CA THR A 54 14.89 9.29 -3.52
C THR A 54 14.34 10.71 -3.27
N VAL A 55 13.04 10.83 -3.01
CA VAL A 55 12.41 12.10 -2.64
C VAL A 55 12.87 12.54 -1.25
N ALA A 56 12.98 11.62 -0.29
CA ALA A 56 13.52 11.91 1.03
C ALA A 56 14.97 12.41 0.96
N ASP A 57 15.80 11.77 0.13
CA ASP A 57 17.19 12.17 -0.08
C ASP A 57 17.31 13.56 -0.70
N PHE A 58 16.42 13.94 -1.63
CA PHE A 58 16.34 15.31 -2.14
C PHE A 58 16.12 16.31 -1.00
N TYR A 59 15.11 16.09 -0.15
CA TYR A 59 14.83 17.01 0.96
C TYR A 59 15.93 17.03 2.02
N LYS A 60 16.57 15.89 2.28
CA LYS A 60 17.75 15.79 3.15
C LYS A 60 18.91 16.64 2.64
N ASN A 61 19.21 16.52 1.34
CA ASN A 61 20.28 17.28 0.70
C ASN A 61 19.96 18.78 0.66
N LEU A 62 18.69 19.13 0.41
CA LEU A 62 18.23 20.52 0.39
C LEU A 62 18.32 21.16 1.78
N SER A 63 17.88 20.46 2.83
CA SER A 63 17.92 20.96 4.21
C SER A 63 19.35 21.07 4.75
N GLY A 64 20.26 20.18 4.32
CA GLY A 64 21.68 20.28 4.65
C GLY A 64 22.37 21.53 4.10
N LYS A 65 21.91 22.04 2.95
CA LYS A 65 22.42 23.29 2.35
C LYS A 65 21.68 24.52 2.85
N TYR A 66 20.37 24.40 3.08
CA TYR A 66 19.48 25.49 3.43
C TYR A 66 18.58 25.07 4.61
N PRO A 67 18.98 25.39 5.86
CA PRO A 67 18.30 24.90 7.07
C PRO A 67 16.79 25.20 7.15
N VAL A 68 16.30 26.22 6.44
CA VAL A 68 14.88 26.57 6.35
C VAL A 68 13.99 25.41 5.86
N PHE A 69 14.53 24.48 5.06
CA PHE A 69 13.77 23.34 4.55
C PHE A 69 13.77 22.12 5.49
N ASN A 70 14.38 22.20 6.68
CA ASN A 70 14.43 21.05 7.61
C ASN A 70 13.04 20.56 8.04
N ILE A 71 12.05 21.47 8.10
CA ILE A 71 10.66 21.12 8.37
C ILE A 71 10.08 20.20 7.28
N LEU A 72 10.43 20.43 6.00
CA LEU A 72 9.97 19.59 4.89
C LEU A 72 10.62 18.22 4.92
N TYR A 73 11.93 18.15 5.21
CA TYR A 73 12.62 16.87 5.39
C TYR A 73 12.03 16.04 6.55
N THR A 74 11.72 16.70 7.66
CA THR A 74 11.09 16.03 8.82
C THR A 74 9.70 15.50 8.46
N LYS A 75 8.91 16.31 7.75
CA LYS A 75 7.57 15.92 7.27
C LYS A 75 7.63 14.70 6.36
N ILE A 76 8.43 14.74 5.28
CA ILE A 76 8.49 13.63 4.31
C ILE A 76 9.02 12.34 4.94
N LYS A 77 9.96 12.44 5.89
CA LYS A 77 10.47 11.29 6.64
C LYS A 77 9.37 10.63 7.47
N GLY A 78 8.50 11.43 8.10
CA GLY A 78 7.33 10.94 8.83
C GLY A 78 6.32 10.25 7.91
N GLU A 79 6.03 10.86 6.76
CA GLU A 79 5.12 10.29 5.75
C GLU A 79 5.63 8.94 5.20
N ILE A 80 6.93 8.83 4.92
CA ILE A 80 7.53 7.57 4.45
C ILE A 80 7.54 6.51 5.56
N ALA A 81 7.82 6.89 6.81
CA ALA A 81 7.76 5.95 7.93
C ALA A 81 6.33 5.39 8.09
N ALA A 82 5.31 6.25 8.01
CA ALA A 82 3.91 5.84 8.05
C ALA A 82 3.46 5.06 6.78
N SER A 83 4.11 5.31 5.64
CA SER A 83 3.93 4.53 4.41
C SER A 83 4.47 3.12 4.62
N ARG A 84 5.70 2.96 5.15
CA ARG A 84 6.43 1.68 5.31
C ARG A 84 5.76 0.64 6.21
N GLU A 85 4.82 1.05 7.05
CA GLU A 85 4.01 0.11 7.81
C GLU A 85 3.30 -0.85 6.85
N LEU A 86 3.52 -2.16 7.07
CA LEU A 86 2.96 -3.21 6.22
C LEU A 86 1.44 -3.15 6.28
N SER A 87 0.81 -2.78 5.16
CA SER A 87 -0.65 -2.76 5.09
C SER A 87 -1.18 -4.19 5.05
N ALA A 88 -2.38 -4.40 5.60
CA ALA A 88 -3.10 -5.67 5.47
C ALA A 88 -3.30 -6.05 3.98
N HIS A 89 -3.45 -5.06 3.10
CA HIS A 89 -3.52 -5.30 1.66
C HIS A 89 -2.22 -5.93 1.10
N ARG A 90 -1.04 -5.42 1.50
CA ARG A 90 0.25 -5.98 1.11
C ARG A 90 0.46 -7.39 1.66
N LEU A 91 0.03 -7.65 2.90
CA LEU A 91 0.08 -8.99 3.50
C LEU A 91 -0.81 -9.98 2.74
N ALA A 92 -2.01 -9.57 2.35
CA ALA A 92 -2.90 -10.39 1.53
C ALA A 92 -2.31 -10.66 0.14
N LEU A 93 -1.73 -9.66 -0.53
CA LEU A 93 -1.04 -9.85 -1.82
C LEU A 93 0.13 -10.85 -1.69
N ALA A 94 0.92 -10.78 -0.61
CA ALA A 94 2.00 -11.74 -0.34
C ALA A 94 1.49 -13.16 -0.09
N ALA A 95 0.36 -13.31 0.61
CA ALA A 95 -0.31 -14.60 0.79
C ALA A 95 -0.81 -15.16 -0.55
N ILE A 96 -1.37 -14.33 -1.43
CA ILE A 96 -1.78 -14.73 -2.79
C ILE A 96 -0.57 -15.23 -3.57
N ASP A 97 0.50 -14.44 -3.68
CA ASP A 97 1.73 -14.84 -4.41
C ASP A 97 2.29 -16.20 -3.92
N SER A 98 2.25 -16.42 -2.60
CA SER A 98 2.66 -17.67 -1.95
C SER A 98 1.70 -18.85 -2.17
N GLY A 99 0.56 -18.65 -2.85
CA GLY A 99 -0.46 -19.66 -3.10
C GLY A 99 -1.42 -19.91 -1.93
N LYS A 100 -1.39 -19.08 -0.89
CA LYS A 100 -2.21 -19.21 0.32
C LYS A 100 -3.49 -18.39 0.18
N ILE A 101 -4.38 -18.82 -0.72
CA ILE A 101 -5.57 -18.06 -1.12
C ILE A 101 -6.55 -17.85 0.05
N ASP A 102 -6.79 -18.87 0.87
CA ASP A 102 -7.69 -18.76 2.03
C ASP A 102 -7.18 -17.74 3.07
N GLU A 103 -5.87 -17.74 3.32
CA GLU A 103 -5.20 -16.78 4.22
C GLU A 103 -5.34 -15.35 3.67
N ALA A 104 -5.14 -15.18 2.37
CA ALA A 104 -5.31 -13.89 1.71
C ALA A 104 -6.76 -13.36 1.81
N HIS A 105 -7.76 -14.21 1.61
CA HIS A 105 -9.16 -13.83 1.75
C HIS A 105 -9.49 -13.39 3.18
N LYS A 106 -8.97 -14.10 4.19
CA LYS A 106 -9.16 -13.73 5.59
C LYS A 106 -8.56 -12.35 5.87
N ILE A 107 -7.30 -12.13 5.52
CA ILE A 107 -6.59 -10.85 5.74
C ILE A 107 -7.31 -9.71 5.00
N ALA A 108 -7.70 -9.93 3.73
CA ALA A 108 -8.40 -8.93 2.92
C ALA A 108 -9.77 -8.59 3.53
N SER A 109 -10.51 -9.58 4.03
CA SER A 109 -11.83 -9.35 4.63
C SER A 109 -11.72 -8.52 5.92
N GLU A 110 -10.73 -8.82 6.77
CA GLU A 110 -10.45 -8.05 7.98
C GLU A 110 -10.06 -6.60 7.66
N ALA A 111 -9.26 -6.40 6.61
CA ALA A 111 -8.84 -5.07 6.14
C ALA A 111 -10.01 -4.23 5.56
N ILE A 112 -10.89 -4.87 4.80
CA ILE A 112 -12.07 -4.23 4.18
C ILE A 112 -13.09 -3.84 5.27
N VAL A 113 -13.32 -4.71 6.26
CA VAL A 113 -14.24 -4.40 7.38
C VAL A 113 -13.71 -3.20 8.19
N GLN A 114 -12.42 -3.16 8.51
CA GLN A 114 -11.83 -2.03 9.22
C GLN A 114 -11.94 -0.70 8.45
N THR A 115 -11.74 -0.73 7.13
CA THR A 115 -11.89 0.50 6.31
C THR A 115 -13.35 0.92 6.13
N ALA A 116 -14.32 -0.01 6.19
CA ALA A 116 -15.75 0.30 6.17
C ALA A 116 -16.23 0.91 7.50
N ASP A 117 -15.73 0.42 8.64
CA ASP A 117 -16.06 0.94 9.97
C ASP A 117 -15.50 2.36 10.19
N GLU A 118 -14.30 2.67 9.67
CA GLU A 118 -13.74 4.02 9.72
C GLU A 118 -14.57 5.04 8.90
N THR A 119 -15.19 4.62 7.79
CA THR A 119 -16.07 5.50 6.99
C THR A 119 -17.46 5.70 7.59
N THR A 120 -17.92 4.84 8.50
CA THR A 120 -19.24 4.99 9.15
C THR A 120 -19.17 5.77 10.47
N SER A 121 -18.01 5.86 11.11
CA SER A 121 -17.81 6.58 12.37
C SER A 121 -17.65 8.11 12.25
N THR A 122 -17.65 8.68 11.04
CA THR A 122 -17.58 10.14 10.80
C THR A 122 -18.93 10.80 10.47
N LYS A 123 -20.01 10.42 11.17
CA LYS A 123 -21.29 11.13 11.10
C LYS A 123 -21.59 11.91 12.36
#